data_AF-A0A4R9VGX8-F1
#
_entry.id   AF-A0A4R9VGX8-F1
#
_cell.length_a   1.000
_cell.length_b   1.000
_cell.length_c   1.000
_cell.angle_alpha   90.00
_cell.angle_beta   90.00
_cell.angle_gamma   90.00
#
_symmetry.space_group_name_H-M   'P 1'
#
loop_
_entity.id
_entity.type
_entity.pdbx_description
1 polymer ?
#
loop_
_entity_poly.entity_id
_entity_poly.type
_entity_poly.pdbx_seq_one_letter_code
_entity_poly.pdbx_strand_id
1 'polypeptide(L)'
;ASARFRFNLNVAVPEGSEPDEKHIGWSKANGGKLNFTRSAEEAVHQADCVVTDCWVSMGQEHRARGHNVFSPYQVNAALMAKAKPDALFMHCLPAH
;
A
#
# COMPACT_ATOMS: atom_id res chain seq x y z
N ALA A 1 3.79 6.20 -10.76
CA ALA A 1 5.10 5.56 -11.00
C ALA A 1 4.97 4.28 -11.82
N SER A 2 4.09 3.34 -11.43
CA SER A 2 3.89 2.03 -12.10
C SER A 2 3.73 2.13 -13.62
N ALA A 3 2.89 3.04 -14.12
CA ALA A 3 2.69 3.23 -15.56
C ALA A 3 3.97 3.68 -16.31
N ARG A 4 4.77 4.56 -15.71
CA ARG A 4 5.99 5.10 -16.36
C ARG A 4 7.15 4.11 -16.33
N PHE A 5 7.33 3.42 -15.21
CA PHE A 5 8.46 2.51 -14.98
C PHE A 5 8.11 1.03 -15.22
N ARG A 6 6.87 0.75 -15.66
CA ARG A 6 6.38 -0.57 -16.06
C ARG A 6 6.54 -1.66 -14.99
N PHE A 7 6.05 -1.37 -13.79
CA PHE A 7 5.94 -2.37 -12.71
C PHE A 7 4.48 -2.59 -12.30
N ASN A 8 4.24 -3.72 -11.61
CA ASN A 8 2.95 -4.05 -11.02
C ASN A 8 2.85 -3.42 -9.64
N LEU A 9 1.72 -2.76 -9.33
CA LEU A 9 1.46 -2.21 -8.01
C LEU A 9 0.24 -2.88 -7.39
N ASN A 10 0.49 -3.64 -6.32
CA ASN A 10 -0.55 -4.17 -5.45
C ASN A 10 -0.79 -3.17 -4.31
N VAL A 11 -2.05 -2.83 -4.06
CA VAL A 11 -2.45 -1.87 -3.02
C VAL A 11 -3.44 -2.54 -2.08
N ALA A 12 -2.99 -2.80 -0.85
CA ALA A 12 -3.85 -3.21 0.25
C ALA A 12 -4.43 -1.95 0.91
N VAL A 13 -5.76 -1.82 0.90
CA VAL A 13 -6.42 -0.61 1.41
C VAL A 13 -7.74 -0.96 2.10
N PRO A 14 -8.00 -0.48 3.33
CA PRO A 14 -9.28 -0.69 4.00
C PRO A 14 -10.41 0.06 3.29
N GLU A 15 -11.63 -0.42 3.48
CA GLU A 15 -12.82 0.20 2.90
C GLU A 15 -12.97 1.67 3.33
N GLY A 16 -13.26 2.55 2.38
CA GLY A 16 -13.43 3.98 2.62
C GLY A 16 -12.12 4.76 2.72
N SER A 17 -10.98 4.13 2.41
CA SER A 17 -9.64 4.76 2.36
C SER A 17 -8.98 4.64 0.99
N GLU A 18 -9.77 4.38 -0.06
CA GLU A 18 -9.29 4.16 -1.43
C GLU A 18 -8.56 5.39 -1.99
N PRO A 19 -7.56 5.19 -2.87
CA PRO A 19 -6.93 6.31 -3.56
C PRO A 19 -7.91 7.08 -4.45
N ASP A 20 -7.67 8.38 -4.62
CA ASP A 20 -8.42 9.23 -5.54
C ASP A 20 -8.43 8.64 -6.96
N GLU A 21 -9.64 8.51 -7.52
CA GLU A 21 -9.90 7.90 -8.83
C GLU A 21 -9.09 8.55 -9.96
N LYS A 22 -8.75 9.85 -9.85
CA LYS A 22 -7.95 10.54 -10.87
C LYS A 22 -6.59 9.87 -11.09
N HIS A 23 -5.97 9.35 -10.01
CA HIS A 23 -4.67 8.70 -10.09
C HIS A 23 -4.78 7.28 -10.65
N ILE A 24 -5.83 6.56 -10.28
CA ILE A 24 -6.14 5.22 -10.77
C ILE A 24 -6.42 5.29 -12.28
N GLY A 25 -7.29 6.21 -12.69
CA GLY A 25 -7.66 6.46 -14.08
C GLY A 25 -6.44 6.83 -14.93
N TRP A 26 -5.62 7.78 -14.46
CA TRP A 26 -4.39 8.14 -15.15
C TRP A 26 -3.44 6.95 -15.31
N SER A 27 -3.23 6.16 -14.25
CA SER A 27 -2.35 4.99 -14.31
C SER A 27 -2.84 3.95 -15.32
N LYS A 28 -4.13 3.59 -15.29
CA LYS A 28 -4.73 2.62 -16.23
C LYS A 28 -4.64 3.11 -17.67
N ALA A 29 -4.96 4.38 -17.92
CA ALA A 29 -4.87 4.98 -19.26
C ALA A 29 -3.44 5.01 -19.84
N ASN A 30 -2.42 4.94 -18.97
CA ASN A 30 -1.01 4.95 -19.35
C ASN A 30 -0.35 3.55 -19.21
N GLY A 31 -1.14 2.47 -19.15
CA GLY A 31 -0.62 1.09 -19.14
C GLY A 31 -0.13 0.59 -17.78
N GLY A 32 -0.42 1.30 -16.69
CA GLY A 32 -0.11 0.87 -15.34
C GLY A 32 -0.97 -0.31 -14.89
N LYS A 33 -0.34 -1.30 -14.26
CA LYS A 33 -1.00 -2.49 -13.71
C LYS A 33 -1.22 -2.31 -12.22
N LEU A 34 -2.49 -2.12 -11.83
CA LEU A 34 -2.91 -1.88 -10.47
C LEU A 34 -3.83 -3.01 -10.01
N ASN A 35 -3.51 -3.60 -8.85
CA ASN A 35 -4.37 -4.58 -8.19
C ASN A 35 -4.74 -4.04 -6.80
N PHE A 36 -6.03 -4.04 -6.48
CA PHE A 36 -6.53 -3.61 -5.18
C PHE A 36 -7.05 -4.81 -4.39
N THR A 37 -6.70 -4.88 -3.12
CA THR A 37 -7.19 -5.90 -2.18
C THR A 37 -7.45 -5.28 -0.81
N ARG A 38 -8.22 -5.98 0.02
CA ARG A 38 -8.43 -5.66 1.45
C ARG A 38 -7.50 -6.44 2.37
N SER A 39 -6.66 -7.31 1.82
CA SER A 39 -5.71 -8.12 2.60
C SER A 39 -4.28 -7.63 2.38
N ALA A 40 -3.63 -7.18 3.46
CA ALA A 40 -2.22 -6.86 3.44
C ALA A 40 -1.37 -8.06 2.99
N GLU A 41 -1.75 -9.26 3.44
CA GLU A 41 -1.05 -10.50 3.13
C GLU A 41 -1.11 -10.85 1.64
N GLU A 42 -2.27 -10.67 1.01
CA GLU A 42 -2.42 -10.88 -0.43
C GLU A 42 -1.60 -9.88 -1.24
N ALA A 43 -1.55 -8.62 -0.82
CA ALA A 43 -0.82 -7.59 -1.54
C ALA A 43 0.70 -7.80 -1.51
N VAL A 44 1.24 -8.24 -0.37
CA VAL A 44 2.69 -8.48 -0.19
C VAL A 44 3.16 -9.81 -0.76
N HIS A 45 2.27 -10.74 -1.05
CA HIS A 45 2.64 -12.06 -1.53
C HIS A 45 3.54 -11.96 -2.78
N GLN A 46 4.77 -12.47 -2.66
CA GLN A 46 5.80 -12.41 -3.71
C GLN A 46 6.19 -10.99 -4.17
N ALA A 47 5.95 -9.96 -3.35
CA ALA A 47 6.36 -8.60 -3.67
C ALA A 47 7.89 -8.43 -3.62
N ASP A 48 8.44 -7.64 -4.54
CA ASP A 48 9.85 -7.23 -4.56
C ASP A 48 10.14 -6.05 -3.62
N CYS A 49 9.14 -5.25 -3.31
CA CYS A 49 9.24 -4.10 -2.42
C CYS A 49 7.91 -3.85 -1.73
N VAL A 50 7.95 -3.64 -0.41
CA VAL A 50 6.80 -3.25 0.41
C VAL A 50 6.98 -1.80 0.83
N VAL A 51 5.98 -0.97 0.53
CA VAL A 51 6.00 0.47 0.83
C VAL A 51 4.83 0.80 1.75
N THR A 52 5.09 1.59 2.79
CA THR A 52 4.05 2.12 3.67
C THR A 52 4.33 3.58 4.07
N ASP A 53 3.37 4.21 4.75
CA ASP A 53 3.46 5.58 5.26
C ASP A 53 2.66 5.72 6.57
N CYS A 54 2.89 6.81 7.30
CA CYS A 54 2.20 7.13 8.53
C CYS A 54 0.71 7.40 8.30
N TRP A 55 -0.14 6.97 9.23
CA TRP A 55 -1.60 7.14 9.14
C TRP A 55 -2.05 8.60 9.01
N VAL A 56 -1.28 9.50 9.62
CA VAL A 56 -1.44 10.95 9.56
C VAL A 56 -1.26 11.43 8.11
N SER A 57 -0.18 11.02 7.45
CA SER A 57 0.12 11.34 6.04
C SER A 57 -0.92 10.77 5.07
N MET A 58 -1.62 9.70 5.45
CA MET A 58 -2.72 9.12 4.65
C MET A 58 -4.04 9.91 4.76
N GLY A 59 -4.06 11.06 5.44
CA GLY A 59 -5.21 11.96 5.53
C GLY A 59 -6.31 11.51 6.51
N GLN A 60 -5.98 10.58 7.42
CA GLN A 60 -6.94 9.90 8.29
C GLN A 60 -6.86 10.33 9.76
N GLU A 61 -6.28 11.50 10.03
CA GLU A 61 -6.07 12.06 11.38
C GLU A 61 -7.34 12.09 12.25
N HIS A 62 -8.49 12.32 11.63
CA HIS A 62 -9.81 12.37 12.30
C HIS A 62 -10.44 10.98 12.49
N ARG A 63 -10.10 9.98 11.66
CA ARG A 63 -10.58 8.59 11.78
C ARG A 63 -9.65 7.71 12.63
N ALA A 64 -8.38 8.10 12.74
CA ALA A 64 -7.34 7.39 13.47
C ALA A 64 -7.55 7.34 15.00
N ARG A 65 -8.46 8.16 15.56
CA ARG A 65 -8.64 8.29 17.02
C ARG A 65 -9.58 7.26 17.67
N GLY A 66 -10.33 6.44 16.92
CA GLY A 66 -11.33 5.53 17.52
C GLY A 66 -11.35 4.09 16.99
N HIS A 67 -11.04 3.88 15.71
CA HIS A 67 -11.00 2.56 15.09
C HIS A 67 -9.74 2.50 14.23
N ASN A 68 -8.69 1.81 14.69
CA ASN A 68 -7.44 1.74 13.95
C ASN A 68 -7.57 0.79 12.75
N VAL A 69 -8.28 1.23 11.71
CA VAL A 69 -8.59 0.47 10.48
C VAL A 69 -7.33 0.01 9.73
N PHE A 70 -6.19 0.65 10.01
CA PHE A 70 -4.89 0.31 9.45
C PHE A 70 -4.07 -0.66 10.32
N SER A 71 -4.52 -1.00 11.54
CA SER A 71 -3.83 -1.98 12.38
C SER A 71 -3.59 -3.32 11.67
N PRO A 72 -4.55 -3.87 10.87
CA PRO A 72 -4.33 -5.09 10.10
C PRO A 72 -3.31 -4.93 8.94
N TYR A 73 -2.92 -3.70 8.60
CA TYR A 73 -2.02 -3.37 7.49
C TYR A 73 -0.61 -2.99 7.98
N GLN A 74 -0.33 -3.12 9.28
CA GLN A 74 0.99 -2.84 9.82
C GLN A 74 2.04 -3.73 9.15
N VAL A 75 3.09 -3.10 8.61
CA VAL A 75 4.24 -3.84 8.10
C VAL A 75 5.08 -4.30 9.29
N ASN A 76 5.18 -5.61 9.45
CA ASN A 76 5.95 -6.26 10.49
C ASN A 76 6.70 -7.48 9.91
N ALA A 77 7.53 -8.13 10.72
CA ALA A 77 8.32 -9.28 10.28
C ALA A 77 7.46 -10.42 9.71
N ALA A 78 6.29 -10.69 10.29
CA ALA A 78 5.39 -11.73 9.82
C ALA A 78 4.78 -11.40 8.44
N LEU A 79 4.47 -10.12 8.18
CA LEU A 79 4.00 -9.66 6.88
C LEU A 79 5.13 -9.68 5.84
N MET A 80 6.32 -9.20 6.20
CA MET A 80 7.49 -9.22 5.30
C MET A 80 7.94 -10.63 4.94
N ALA A 81 7.76 -11.62 5.82
CA ALA A 81 8.02 -13.02 5.52
C ALA A 81 7.14 -13.60 4.40
N LYS A 82 6.05 -12.92 4.00
CA LYS A 82 5.18 -13.29 2.88
C LYS A 82 5.63 -12.65 1.55
N ALA A 83 6.49 -11.64 1.61
CA ALA A 83 7.16 -11.07 0.44
C ALA A 83 8.30 -11.98 -0.03
N LYS A 84 9.03 -11.58 -1.09
CA LYS A 84 10.23 -12.31 -1.51
C LYS A 84 11.32 -12.25 -0.43
N PRO A 85 12.21 -13.25 -0.33
CA PRO A 85 13.28 -13.27 0.68
C PRO A 85 14.24 -12.06 0.62
N ASP A 86 14.38 -11.45 -0.56
CA ASP A 86 15.20 -10.27 -0.84
C ASP A 86 14.37 -8.98 -1.00
N ALA A 87 13.09 -9.02 -0.59
CA ALA A 87 12.20 -7.87 -0.73
C ALA A 87 12.68 -6.65 0.07
N LEU A 88 12.62 -5.49 -0.55
CA LEU A 88 12.93 -4.23 0.09
C LEU A 88 11.76 -3.73 0.95
N PHE A 89 12.07 -3.04 2.03
CA PHE A 89 11.10 -2.25 2.78
C PHE A 89 11.38 -0.76 2.60
N MET A 90 10.36 0.02 2.24
CA MET A 90 10.44 1.47 2.12
C MET A 90 9.36 2.15 2.95
N HIS A 91 9.71 3.29 3.52
CA HIS A 91 8.77 4.16 4.23
C HIS A 91 9.07 5.61 3.89
N CYS A 92 8.05 6.39 3.53
CA CYS A 92 8.21 7.83 3.38
C CYS A 92 8.36 8.45 4.77
N LEU A 93 9.48 9.09 5.07
CA LEU A 93 9.73 9.59 6.43
C LEU A 93 8.90 10.86 6.73
N PRO A 94 8.52 11.10 8.00
CA PRO A 94 8.89 10.33 9.21
C PRO A 94 8.12 9.01 9.35
N ALA A 95 8.69 8.07 10.11
CA ALA A 95 8.05 6.80 10.49
C ALA A 95 7.74 6.79 11.99
N HIS A 96 6.60 6.18 12.36
CA HIS A 96 6.08 6.09 13.72
C HIS A 96 5.69 4.65 14.08
#